data_AF-A0AA51S6G6-F1
#
_entry.id   AF-A0AA51S6G6-F1
#
_cell.length_a   1.000
_cell.length_b   1.000
_cell.length_c   1.000
_cell.angle_alpha   90.00
_cell.angle_beta   90.00
_cell.angle_gamma   90.00
#
_symmetry.space_group_name_H-M   'P 1'
#
loop_
_entity.id
_entity.type
_entity.pdbx_description
1 polymer ?
#
loop_
_entity_poly.entity_id
_entity_poly.type
_entity_poly.pdbx_seq_one_letter_code
_entity_poly.pdbx_strand_id
1 'polypeptide(L)'
;MTTNESVQFHMRFVTEKHQELIKTLDELVAALVGEKLEGKKNKGKEALTKANDLKASISKQDSPAWLPSLIQGLNHFQGNSWKQTHLIDHLIKNINQIKSHKWVFENPTDTAFDFDSIYEHYKAESRLPELFNDIVRILEEIQASGELDSLVMIKGLGKVIATLKKNKDGSYFSINGAWEFLITFLQNYMWGELSKIPVLGTAMEALEKTIKETNEEMFKVHANVQTEMENVVETEIKGLKNKSSFKFLAYDKTGAQLSAPKSLSVSESV
;
A
#
# COMPACT_ATOMS: atom_id res chain seq x y z
N MET A 1 -3.73 -5.55 6.95
CA MET A 1 -4.74 -4.62 6.36
C MET A 1 -6.10 -5.27 6.48
N THR A 2 -6.95 -4.80 7.40
CA THR A 2 -8.37 -5.21 7.45
C THR A 2 -9.15 -4.29 6.52
N THR A 3 -9.35 -4.71 5.27
CA THR A 3 -10.37 -4.11 4.40
C THR A 3 -11.72 -4.16 5.13
N ASN A 4 -12.31 -3.01 5.39
CA ASN A 4 -13.57 -2.85 6.10
C ASN A 4 -14.65 -3.75 5.46
N GLU A 5 -15.09 -4.79 6.17
CA GLU A 5 -16.04 -5.79 5.65
C GLU A 5 -17.34 -5.15 5.13
N SER A 6 -17.75 -4.03 5.73
CA SER A 6 -18.91 -3.24 5.30
C SER A 6 -18.72 -2.63 3.91
N VAL A 7 -17.50 -2.18 3.58
CA VAL A 7 -17.18 -1.64 2.25
C VAL A 7 -17.19 -2.75 1.21
N GLN A 8 -16.60 -3.91 1.54
CA GLN A 8 -16.63 -5.09 0.65
C GLN A 8 -18.05 -5.63 0.44
N PHE A 9 -18.90 -5.59 1.46
CA PHE A 9 -20.31 -5.92 1.32
C PHE A 9 -21.05 -4.93 0.41
N HIS A 10 -20.87 -3.62 0.63
CA HIS A 10 -21.50 -2.60 -0.20
C HIS A 10 -21.05 -2.70 -1.67
N MET A 11 -19.76 -2.89 -1.92
CA MET A 11 -19.19 -3.11 -3.26
C MET A 11 -19.84 -4.28 -3.99
N ARG A 12 -19.96 -5.43 -3.31
CA ARG A 12 -20.62 -6.62 -3.87
C ARG A 12 -22.08 -6.32 -4.19
N PHE A 13 -22.80 -5.71 -3.27
CA PHE A 13 -24.21 -5.34 -3.45
C PHE A 13 -24.44 -4.42 -4.65
N VAL A 14 -23.63 -3.35 -4.81
CA VAL A 14 -23.76 -2.45 -5.97
C VAL A 14 -23.41 -3.16 -7.27
N THR A 15 -22.36 -3.99 -7.26
CA THR A 15 -21.95 -4.77 -8.43
C THR A 15 -23.06 -5.74 -8.88
N GLU A 16 -23.70 -6.43 -7.94
CA GLU A 16 -24.85 -7.30 -8.22
C GLU A 16 -26.01 -6.52 -8.84
N LYS A 17 -26.37 -5.35 -8.29
CA LYS A 17 -27.44 -4.50 -8.85
C LYS A 17 -27.10 -3.98 -10.25
N HIS A 18 -25.84 -3.66 -10.50
CA HIS A 18 -25.37 -3.23 -11.81
C HIS A 18 -25.42 -4.38 -12.84
N GLN A 19 -25.04 -5.60 -12.45
CA GLN A 19 -25.17 -6.78 -13.30
C GLN A 19 -26.64 -7.13 -13.60
N GLU A 20 -27.53 -7.03 -12.61
CA GLU A 20 -28.99 -7.18 -12.80
C GLU A 20 -29.52 -6.16 -13.82
N LEU A 21 -29.10 -4.90 -13.74
CA LEU A 21 -29.47 -3.86 -14.69
C LEU A 21 -28.95 -4.21 -16.10
N ILE A 22 -27.68 -4.58 -16.25
CA ILE A 22 -27.09 -4.94 -17.55
C ILE A 22 -27.89 -6.07 -18.21
N LYS A 23 -28.18 -7.14 -17.45
CA LYS A 23 -28.98 -8.26 -17.95
C LYS A 23 -30.37 -7.80 -18.42
N THR A 24 -31.03 -6.96 -17.63
CA THR A 24 -32.36 -6.45 -17.95
C THR A 24 -32.33 -5.55 -19.20
N LEU A 25 -31.26 -4.78 -19.41
CA LEU A 25 -31.08 -3.97 -20.62
C LEU A 25 -30.88 -4.86 -21.86
N ASP A 26 -30.12 -5.95 -21.75
CA ASP A 26 -29.95 -6.90 -22.87
C ASP A 26 -31.28 -7.57 -23.25
N GLU A 27 -32.08 -7.96 -22.25
CA GLU A 27 -33.43 -8.48 -22.46
C GLU A 27 -34.38 -7.43 -23.06
N LEU A 28 -34.25 -6.16 -22.66
CA LEU A 28 -35.02 -5.06 -23.25
C LEU A 28 -34.65 -4.84 -24.71
N VAL A 29 -33.36 -4.81 -25.05
CA VAL A 29 -32.90 -4.67 -26.45
C VAL A 29 -33.49 -5.79 -27.31
N ALA A 30 -33.45 -7.04 -26.83
CA ALA A 30 -34.06 -8.18 -27.52
C ALA A 30 -35.58 -8.01 -27.68
N ALA A 31 -36.28 -7.54 -26.64
CA ALA A 31 -37.73 -7.32 -26.68
C ALA A 31 -38.13 -6.19 -27.63
N LEU A 32 -37.33 -5.13 -27.74
CA LEU A 32 -37.58 -4.01 -28.65
C LEU A 32 -37.57 -4.45 -30.11
N VAL A 33 -36.73 -5.42 -30.49
CA VAL A 33 -36.68 -5.97 -31.86
C VAL A 33 -37.92 -6.83 -32.19
N GLY A 34 -38.58 -7.42 -31.19
CA GLY A 34 -39.78 -8.24 -31.40
C GLY A 34 -41.03 -7.43 -31.77
N GLU A 35 -42.11 -8.10 -32.17
CA GLU A 35 -43.36 -7.42 -32.59
C GLU A 35 -44.34 -7.12 -31.43
N LYS A 36 -44.18 -7.80 -30.28
CA LYS A 36 -45.12 -7.72 -29.15
C LYS A 36 -44.96 -6.42 -28.36
N LEU A 37 -45.89 -5.48 -28.54
CA LEU A 37 -45.90 -4.18 -27.87
C LEU A 37 -45.88 -4.30 -26.32
N GLU A 38 -46.72 -5.16 -25.76
CA GLU A 38 -46.80 -5.41 -24.31
C GLU A 38 -45.48 -5.91 -23.73
N GLY A 39 -44.78 -6.78 -24.45
CA GLY A 39 -43.46 -7.29 -24.04
C GLY A 39 -42.42 -6.17 -23.93
N LYS A 40 -42.45 -5.21 -24.85
CA LYS A 40 -41.56 -4.03 -24.85
C LYS A 40 -41.81 -3.13 -23.65
N LYS A 41 -43.08 -2.83 -23.37
CA LYS A 41 -43.47 -1.97 -22.25
C LYS A 41 -43.11 -2.60 -20.91
N ASN A 42 -43.40 -3.88 -20.73
CA ASN A 42 -43.06 -4.62 -19.51
C ASN A 42 -41.55 -4.65 -19.27
N LYS A 43 -40.76 -4.99 -20.30
CA LYS A 43 -39.29 -4.99 -20.17
C LYS A 43 -38.71 -3.60 -19.94
N GLY A 44 -39.29 -2.57 -20.55
CA GLY A 44 -38.88 -1.19 -20.30
C GLY A 44 -39.17 -0.74 -18.87
N LYS A 45 -40.28 -1.22 -18.28
CA LYS A 45 -40.64 -0.94 -16.88
C LYS A 45 -39.71 -1.67 -15.92
N GLU A 46 -39.38 -2.93 -16.22
CA GLU A 46 -38.41 -3.71 -15.46
C GLU A 46 -37.02 -3.06 -15.45
N ALA A 47 -36.53 -2.63 -16.61
CA ALA A 47 -35.27 -1.90 -16.73
C ALA A 47 -35.28 -0.59 -15.93
N LEU A 48 -36.40 0.15 -15.97
CA LEU A 48 -36.56 1.38 -15.20
C LEU A 48 -36.52 1.11 -13.69
N THR A 49 -37.18 0.06 -13.22
CA THR A 49 -37.11 -0.35 -11.81
C THR A 49 -35.67 -0.67 -11.41
N LYS A 50 -34.97 -1.51 -12.18
CA LYS A 50 -33.57 -1.87 -11.88
C LYS A 50 -32.61 -0.69 -11.91
N ALA A 51 -32.83 0.27 -12.80
CA ALA A 51 -32.03 1.49 -12.83
C ALA A 51 -32.28 2.36 -11.58
N ASN A 52 -33.52 2.46 -11.12
CA ASN A 52 -33.83 3.16 -9.87
C ASN A 52 -33.31 2.44 -8.63
N ASP A 53 -33.38 1.10 -8.60
CA ASP A 53 -32.80 0.30 -7.51
C ASP A 53 -31.28 0.52 -7.39
N LEU A 54 -30.57 0.51 -8.52
CA LEU A 54 -29.14 0.81 -8.56
C LEU A 54 -28.86 2.23 -8.08
N LYS A 55 -29.65 3.22 -8.52
CA LYS A 55 -29.53 4.61 -8.09
C LYS A 55 -29.78 4.78 -6.59
N ALA A 56 -30.72 4.03 -6.01
CA ALA A 56 -31.01 4.05 -4.59
C ALA A 56 -29.93 3.34 -3.74
N SER A 57 -29.13 2.48 -4.38
CA SER A 57 -28.07 1.72 -3.74
C SER A 57 -26.73 2.45 -3.67
N ILE A 58 -26.62 3.65 -4.25
CA ILE A 58 -25.39 4.45 -4.29
C ILE A 58 -25.64 5.87 -3.78
N SER A 59 -24.60 6.54 -3.29
CA SER A 59 -24.71 7.94 -2.90
C SER A 59 -24.95 8.83 -4.13
N LYS A 60 -25.48 10.04 -3.91
CA LYS A 60 -25.68 11.01 -5.01
C LYS A 60 -24.36 11.42 -5.66
N GLN A 61 -23.27 11.42 -4.91
CA GLN A 61 -21.95 11.85 -5.38
C GLN A 61 -21.28 10.78 -6.25
N ASP A 62 -21.59 9.50 -5.96
CA ASP A 62 -21.05 8.35 -6.70
C ASP A 62 -21.91 7.96 -7.90
N SER A 63 -22.94 8.75 -8.22
CA SER A 63 -23.85 8.43 -9.33
C SER A 63 -23.19 8.79 -10.67
N PRO A 64 -22.86 7.80 -11.52
CA PRO A 64 -22.24 8.10 -12.80
C PRO A 64 -23.24 8.78 -13.73
N ALA A 65 -22.75 9.69 -14.57
CA ALA A 65 -23.59 10.53 -15.44
C ALA A 65 -24.54 9.73 -16.36
N TRP A 66 -24.16 8.50 -16.74
CA TRP A 66 -24.99 7.62 -17.57
C TRP A 66 -26.28 7.17 -16.87
N LEU A 67 -26.29 7.04 -15.53
CA LEU A 67 -27.41 6.44 -14.80
C LEU A 67 -28.65 7.36 -14.76
N PRO A 68 -28.54 8.66 -14.42
CA PRO A 68 -29.65 9.59 -14.57
C PRO A 68 -30.16 9.71 -16.02
N SER A 69 -29.24 9.69 -16.99
CA SER A 69 -29.58 9.79 -18.42
C SER A 69 -30.40 8.58 -18.87
N LEU A 70 -29.98 7.36 -18.48
CA LEU A 70 -30.71 6.13 -18.76
C LEU A 70 -32.11 6.12 -18.13
N ILE A 71 -32.22 6.51 -16.85
CA ILE A 71 -33.52 6.59 -16.16
C ILE A 71 -34.45 7.56 -16.87
N GLN A 72 -33.94 8.71 -17.32
CA GLN A 72 -34.71 9.68 -18.07
C GLN A 72 -35.21 9.08 -19.40
N GLY A 73 -34.34 8.43 -20.17
CA GLY A 73 -34.72 7.79 -21.44
C GLY A 73 -35.78 6.70 -21.27
N LEU A 74 -35.65 5.88 -20.23
CA LEU A 74 -36.64 4.84 -19.90
C LEU A 74 -37.98 5.45 -19.47
N ASN A 75 -37.98 6.51 -18.66
CA ASN A 75 -39.20 7.25 -18.30
C ASN A 75 -39.90 7.82 -19.54
N HIS A 76 -39.15 8.43 -20.46
CA HIS A 76 -39.74 8.97 -21.68
C HIS A 76 -40.37 7.89 -22.55
N PHE A 77 -39.74 6.72 -22.65
CA PHE A 77 -40.30 5.56 -23.36
C PHE A 77 -41.55 5.01 -22.67
N GLN A 78 -41.55 4.88 -21.34
CA GLN A 78 -42.72 4.43 -20.58
C GLN A 78 -43.90 5.40 -20.72
N GLY A 79 -43.66 6.70 -20.61
CA GLY A 79 -44.64 7.76 -20.77
C GLY A 79 -45.10 8.05 -22.21
N ASN A 80 -44.77 7.19 -23.18
CA ASN A 80 -45.11 7.33 -24.61
C ASN A 80 -44.57 8.58 -25.31
N SER A 81 -43.74 9.38 -24.63
CA SER A 81 -43.10 10.56 -25.25
C SER A 81 -41.99 10.17 -26.23
N TRP A 82 -41.35 9.01 -26.04
CA TRP A 82 -40.39 8.45 -26.98
C TRP A 82 -40.94 7.23 -27.73
N LYS A 83 -40.77 7.24 -29.05
CA LYS A 83 -40.89 6.02 -29.88
C LYS A 83 -39.74 5.06 -29.61
N GLN A 84 -39.94 3.79 -29.96
CA GLN A 84 -38.94 2.73 -29.85
C GLN A 84 -37.56 3.12 -30.41
N THR A 85 -37.52 3.75 -31.58
CA THR A 85 -36.26 4.16 -32.24
C THR A 85 -35.42 5.09 -31.37
N HIS A 86 -36.05 6.07 -30.70
CA HIS A 86 -35.35 6.99 -29.80
C HIS A 86 -34.71 6.25 -28.61
N LEU A 87 -35.41 5.26 -28.05
CA LEU A 87 -34.86 4.45 -26.97
C LEU A 87 -33.68 3.60 -27.45
N ILE A 88 -33.79 2.98 -28.64
CA ILE A 88 -32.70 2.20 -29.23
C ILE A 88 -31.47 3.09 -29.45
N ASP A 89 -31.63 4.27 -30.06
CA ASP A 89 -30.53 5.21 -30.28
C ASP A 89 -29.88 5.66 -28.97
N HIS A 90 -30.69 5.90 -27.95
CA HIS A 90 -30.21 6.25 -26.62
C HIS A 90 -29.42 5.10 -25.97
N LEU A 91 -29.90 3.87 -26.08
CA LEU A 91 -29.22 2.69 -25.55
C LEU A 91 -27.89 2.45 -26.30
N ILE A 92 -27.88 2.49 -27.63
CA ILE A 92 -26.66 2.29 -28.43
C ILE A 92 -25.54 3.27 -28.02
N LYS A 93 -25.90 4.54 -27.78
CA LYS A 93 -24.92 5.57 -27.38
C LYS A 93 -24.33 5.34 -25.99
N ASN A 94 -25.09 4.74 -25.07
CA ASN A 94 -24.71 4.64 -23.65
C ASN A 94 -24.33 3.22 -23.20
N ILE A 95 -24.68 2.18 -23.96
CA ILE A 95 -24.55 0.78 -23.50
C ILE A 95 -23.11 0.38 -23.18
N ASN A 96 -22.15 0.87 -23.97
CA ASN A 96 -20.73 0.61 -23.71
C ASN A 96 -20.30 1.22 -22.38
N GLN A 97 -20.68 2.48 -22.12
CA GLN A 97 -20.38 3.16 -20.85
C GLN A 97 -21.03 2.46 -19.66
N ILE A 98 -22.26 1.96 -19.82
CA ILE A 98 -22.99 1.22 -18.79
C ILE A 98 -22.27 -0.11 -18.50
N LYS A 99 -21.92 -0.89 -19.52
CA LYS A 99 -21.32 -2.23 -19.35
C LYS A 99 -19.86 -2.19 -18.90
N SER A 100 -19.11 -1.17 -19.32
CA SER A 100 -17.69 -1.03 -18.97
C SER A 100 -17.46 -0.24 -17.67
N HIS A 101 -18.52 0.25 -17.02
CA HIS A 101 -18.39 1.04 -15.80
C HIS A 101 -17.78 0.18 -14.68
N LYS A 102 -16.68 0.66 -14.11
CA LYS A 102 -16.06 0.09 -12.91
C LYS A 102 -16.38 1.00 -11.73
N TRP A 103 -16.98 0.44 -10.71
CA TRP A 103 -17.28 1.15 -9.47
C TRP A 103 -15.98 1.44 -8.71
N VAL A 104 -15.76 2.70 -8.41
CA VAL A 104 -14.67 3.18 -7.56
C VAL A 104 -15.30 4.19 -6.61
N PHE A 105 -15.48 3.81 -5.34
CA PHE A 105 -16.04 4.68 -4.29
C PHE A 105 -14.94 5.34 -3.45
N GLU A 106 -13.68 5.13 -3.82
CA GLU A 106 -12.54 5.88 -3.31
C GLU A 106 -12.37 7.09 -4.23
N ASN A 107 -12.48 8.31 -3.68
CA ASN A 107 -12.24 9.53 -4.44
C ASN A 107 -10.83 9.46 -5.09
N PRO A 108 -10.71 9.40 -6.42
CA PRO A 108 -9.41 9.29 -7.07
C PRO A 108 -8.66 10.64 -7.16
N THR A 109 -9.23 11.72 -6.63
CA THR A 109 -8.64 13.08 -6.74
C THR A 109 -7.57 13.38 -5.70
N ASP A 110 -7.51 12.63 -4.61
CA ASP A 110 -6.47 12.75 -3.59
C ASP A 110 -5.76 11.40 -3.49
N THR A 111 -4.84 11.11 -4.42
CA THR A 111 -3.89 10.01 -4.23
C THR A 111 -3.07 10.32 -2.99
N ALA A 112 -3.25 9.55 -1.92
CA ALA A 112 -2.46 9.70 -0.72
C ALA A 112 -0.97 9.52 -1.04
N PHE A 113 -0.11 10.28 -0.39
CA PHE A 113 1.33 10.07 -0.46
C PHE A 113 1.66 8.66 0.06
N ASP A 114 2.16 7.80 -0.83
CA ASP A 114 2.59 6.45 -0.48
C ASP A 114 4.07 6.45 -0.11
N PHE A 115 4.34 6.77 1.16
CA PHE A 115 5.69 6.82 1.70
C PHE A 115 6.41 5.46 1.66
N ASP A 116 5.66 4.36 1.81
CA ASP A 116 6.24 3.02 1.74
C ASP A 116 6.68 2.70 0.31
N SER A 117 5.90 3.08 -0.71
CA SER A 117 6.33 2.92 -2.12
C SER A 117 7.58 3.73 -2.47
N ILE A 118 7.70 4.96 -1.97
CA ILE A 118 8.90 5.79 -2.16
C ILE A 118 10.12 5.11 -1.49
N TYR A 119 9.95 4.60 -0.27
CA TYR A 119 11.01 3.87 0.43
C TYR A 119 11.40 2.58 -0.28
N GLU A 120 10.43 1.76 -0.69
CA GLU A 120 10.69 0.49 -1.37
C GLU A 120 11.46 0.69 -2.68
N HIS A 121 11.16 1.76 -3.42
CA HIS A 121 11.91 2.13 -4.62
C HIS A 121 13.41 2.35 -4.32
N TYR A 122 13.73 3.25 -3.38
CA TYR A 122 15.12 3.54 -3.04
C TYR A 122 15.83 2.39 -2.31
N LYS A 123 15.09 1.58 -1.52
CA LYS A 123 15.63 0.36 -0.92
C LYS A 123 16.06 -0.64 -1.99
N ALA A 124 15.24 -0.85 -3.02
CA ALA A 124 15.51 -1.80 -4.09
C ALA A 124 16.72 -1.40 -4.95
N GLU A 125 17.01 -0.11 -5.08
CA GLU A 125 18.19 0.40 -5.79
C GLU A 125 19.46 0.45 -4.92
N SER A 126 19.32 0.28 -3.61
CA SER A 126 20.42 0.34 -2.65
C SER A 126 21.10 -1.01 -2.41
N ARG A 127 22.26 -0.98 -1.74
CA ARG A 127 22.90 -2.21 -1.21
C ARG A 127 22.32 -2.70 0.11
N LEU A 128 21.26 -2.08 0.65
CA LEU A 128 20.67 -2.48 1.93
C LEU A 128 20.26 -3.97 1.98
N PRO A 129 19.59 -4.54 0.97
CA PRO A 129 19.19 -5.94 1.03
C PRO A 129 20.39 -6.90 1.10
N GLU A 130 21.46 -6.59 0.37
CA GLU A 130 22.73 -7.32 0.38
C GLU A 130 23.37 -7.27 1.78
N LEU A 131 23.54 -6.06 2.31
CA LEU A 131 24.21 -5.82 3.58
C LEU A 131 23.46 -6.44 4.77
N PHE A 132 22.12 -6.43 4.76
CA PHE A 132 21.32 -7.13 5.77
C PHE A 132 21.51 -8.65 5.70
N ASN A 133 21.62 -9.22 4.50
CA ASN A 133 21.91 -10.64 4.34
C ASN A 133 23.33 -10.98 4.83
N ASP A 134 24.31 -10.13 4.58
CA ASP A 134 25.69 -10.33 5.06
C ASP A 134 25.77 -10.29 6.59
N ILE A 135 25.07 -9.36 7.24
CA ILE A 135 24.98 -9.33 8.71
C ILE A 135 24.38 -10.63 9.23
N VAL A 136 23.27 -11.08 8.65
CA VAL A 136 22.64 -12.35 9.04
C VAL A 136 23.61 -13.51 8.88
N ARG A 137 24.32 -13.58 7.75
CA ARG A 137 25.31 -14.63 7.49
C ARG A 137 26.43 -14.63 8.53
N ILE A 138 27.02 -13.47 8.83
CA ILE A 138 28.12 -13.37 9.82
C ILE A 138 27.63 -13.77 11.22
N LEU A 139 26.42 -13.36 11.62
CA LEU A 139 25.84 -13.78 12.90
C LEU A 139 25.58 -15.29 12.96
N GLU A 140 25.16 -15.90 11.85
CA GLU A 140 25.01 -17.35 11.75
C GLU A 140 26.35 -18.09 11.82
N GLU A 141 27.40 -17.56 11.19
CA GLU A 141 28.76 -18.09 11.29
C GLU A 141 29.27 -18.04 12.74
N ILE A 142 29.05 -16.92 13.43
CA ILE A 142 29.37 -16.79 14.87
C ILE A 142 28.59 -17.83 15.69
N GLN A 143 27.29 -18.01 15.43
CA GLN A 143 26.46 -18.98 16.15
C GLN A 143 26.90 -20.43 15.88
N ALA A 144 27.28 -20.74 14.64
CA ALA A 144 27.68 -22.07 14.19
C ALA A 144 29.12 -22.45 14.58
N SER A 145 29.94 -21.48 15.00
CA SER A 145 31.33 -21.70 15.41
C SER A 145 31.50 -22.71 16.55
N GLY A 146 30.49 -22.86 17.42
CA GLY A 146 30.57 -23.71 18.61
C GLY A 146 31.36 -23.09 19.76
N GLU A 147 31.91 -21.88 19.59
CA GLU A 147 32.74 -21.18 20.58
C GLU A 147 31.91 -20.46 21.66
N LEU A 148 30.57 -20.51 21.56
CA LEU A 148 29.66 -19.85 22.48
C LEU A 148 29.26 -20.78 23.63
N ASP A 149 29.82 -20.56 24.82
CA ASP A 149 29.49 -21.39 26.00
C ASP A 149 28.19 -20.98 26.71
N SER A 150 27.72 -19.75 26.49
CA SER A 150 26.52 -19.22 27.14
C SER A 150 25.25 -19.58 26.36
N LEU A 151 24.43 -20.47 26.94
CA LEU A 151 23.12 -20.83 26.39
C LEU A 151 22.17 -19.62 26.26
N VAL A 152 22.33 -18.62 27.13
CA VAL A 152 21.59 -17.34 27.03
C VAL A 152 22.04 -16.57 25.79
N MET A 153 23.35 -16.54 25.52
CA MET A 153 23.92 -15.85 24.36
C MET A 153 23.51 -16.50 23.05
N ILE A 154 23.57 -17.85 22.97
CA ILE A 154 23.11 -18.60 21.79
C ILE A 154 21.64 -18.27 21.48
N LYS A 155 20.78 -18.24 22.51
CA LYS A 155 19.36 -17.91 22.36
C LYS A 155 19.15 -16.44 21.95
N GLY A 156 19.91 -15.52 22.54
CA GLY A 156 19.88 -14.10 22.20
C GLY A 156 20.27 -13.86 20.74
N LEU A 157 21.41 -14.43 20.31
CA LEU A 157 21.90 -14.37 18.94
C LEU A 157 20.90 -14.98 17.95
N GLY A 158 20.35 -16.16 18.26
CA GLY A 158 19.29 -16.77 17.46
C GLY A 158 18.03 -15.90 17.34
N LYS A 159 17.67 -15.17 18.39
CA LYS A 159 16.53 -14.24 18.36
C LYS A 159 16.82 -13.02 17.48
N VAL A 160 18.05 -12.53 17.46
CA VAL A 160 18.48 -11.43 16.60
C VAL A 160 18.45 -11.85 15.14
N ILE A 161 19.05 -13.00 14.82
CA ILE A 161 19.03 -13.57 13.47
C ILE A 161 17.58 -13.74 12.97
N ALA A 162 16.71 -14.35 13.80
CA ALA A 162 15.31 -14.54 13.44
C ALA A 162 14.55 -13.21 13.25
N THR A 163 14.85 -12.21 14.07
CA THR A 163 14.25 -10.86 13.95
C THR A 163 14.69 -10.19 12.65
N LEU A 164 15.97 -10.24 12.31
CA LEU A 164 16.47 -9.67 11.05
C LEU A 164 15.85 -10.38 9.84
N LYS A 165 15.87 -11.71 9.80
CA LYS A 165 15.27 -12.50 8.71
C LYS A 165 13.78 -12.22 8.51
N LYS A 166 13.03 -12.03 9.60
CA LYS A 166 11.60 -11.72 9.54
C LYS A 166 11.31 -10.32 8.99
N ASN A 167 12.20 -9.35 9.25
CA ASN A 167 11.92 -7.94 8.98
C ASN A 167 12.70 -7.36 7.79
N LYS A 168 13.67 -8.08 7.20
CA LYS A 168 14.50 -7.59 6.08
C LYS A 168 13.70 -7.16 4.83
N ASP A 169 12.53 -7.75 4.62
CA ASP A 169 11.61 -7.42 3.51
C ASP A 169 10.37 -6.65 4.00
N GLY A 170 10.41 -6.13 5.24
CA GLY A 170 9.30 -5.39 5.84
C GLY A 170 9.25 -3.92 5.41
N SER A 171 8.29 -3.19 5.97
CA SER A 171 8.16 -1.74 5.75
C SER A 171 9.33 -0.96 6.35
N TYR A 172 9.39 0.34 6.02
CA TYR A 172 10.36 1.28 6.59
C TYR A 172 10.50 1.13 8.11
N PHE A 173 9.37 1.04 8.83
CA PHE A 173 9.35 0.91 10.28
C PHE A 173 9.93 -0.43 10.75
N SER A 174 9.59 -1.54 10.08
CA SER A 174 10.09 -2.87 10.43
C SER A 174 11.61 -2.97 10.28
N ILE A 175 12.16 -2.41 9.21
CA ILE A 175 13.61 -2.45 8.95
C ILE A 175 14.34 -1.57 9.97
N ASN A 176 13.87 -0.33 10.20
CA ASN A 176 14.48 0.56 11.18
C ASN A 176 14.42 0.00 12.61
N GLY A 177 13.30 -0.59 13.01
CA GLY A 177 13.17 -1.24 14.32
C GLY A 177 14.08 -2.47 14.47
N ALA A 178 14.23 -3.26 13.42
CA ALA A 178 15.15 -4.40 13.42
C ALA A 178 16.62 -3.95 13.48
N TRP A 179 16.96 -2.85 12.80
CA TRP A 179 18.28 -2.23 12.85
C TRP A 179 18.63 -1.71 14.24
N GLU A 180 17.73 -0.92 14.86
CA GLU A 180 17.92 -0.39 16.21
C GLU A 180 18.06 -1.51 17.25
N PHE A 181 17.23 -2.55 17.14
CA PHE A 181 17.33 -3.74 17.99
C PHE A 181 18.69 -4.43 17.84
N LEU A 182 19.18 -4.63 16.61
CA LEU A 182 20.49 -5.21 16.34
C LEU A 182 21.59 -4.37 16.98
N ILE A 183 21.66 -3.07 16.69
CA ILE A 183 22.71 -2.19 17.24
C ILE A 183 22.69 -2.20 18.77
N THR A 184 21.51 -2.15 19.38
CA THR A 184 21.33 -2.22 20.84
C THR A 184 21.85 -3.55 21.40
N PHE A 185 21.54 -4.67 20.74
CA PHE A 185 22.04 -5.98 21.15
C PHE A 185 23.56 -6.09 21.02
N LEU A 186 24.12 -5.56 19.93
CA LEU A 186 25.57 -5.60 19.70
C LEU A 186 26.34 -4.81 20.74
N GLN A 187 25.94 -3.55 20.96
CA GLN A 187 26.61 -2.63 21.89
C GLN A 187 26.49 -3.07 23.34
N ASN A 188 25.30 -3.51 23.77
CA ASN A 188 25.05 -3.79 25.18
C ASN A 188 25.38 -5.22 25.59
N TYR A 189 25.56 -6.13 24.62
CA TYR A 189 25.68 -7.56 24.93
C TYR A 189 26.79 -8.26 24.14
N MET A 190 26.74 -8.27 22.79
CA MET A 190 27.71 -9.06 22.04
C MET A 190 29.14 -8.53 22.13
N TRP A 191 29.37 -7.22 22.06
CA TRP A 191 30.73 -6.67 22.00
C TRP A 191 31.50 -6.93 23.31
N GLY A 192 30.81 -6.91 24.45
CA GLY A 192 31.43 -7.21 25.74
C GLY A 192 31.74 -8.69 25.95
N GLU A 193 31.00 -9.59 25.32
CA GLU A 193 31.13 -11.04 25.54
C GLU A 193 31.93 -11.74 24.44
N LEU A 194 31.72 -11.42 23.16
CA LEU A 194 32.39 -12.07 22.04
C LEU A 194 33.81 -11.58 21.81
N SER A 195 34.13 -10.34 22.18
CA SER A 195 35.51 -9.82 22.09
C SER A 195 36.50 -10.60 22.98
N LYS A 196 35.99 -11.34 23.97
CA LYS A 196 36.78 -12.19 24.86
C LYS A 196 37.18 -13.53 24.22
N ILE A 197 36.66 -13.85 23.04
CA ILE A 197 36.89 -15.12 22.33
C ILE A 197 37.82 -14.84 21.13
N PRO A 198 39.13 -15.14 21.22
CA PRO A 198 40.09 -14.77 20.18
C PRO A 198 39.77 -15.37 18.80
N VAL A 199 39.21 -16.58 18.77
CA VAL A 199 38.86 -17.31 17.53
C VAL A 199 37.80 -16.56 16.70
N LEU A 200 36.98 -15.71 17.34
CA LEU A 200 35.92 -14.96 16.66
C LEU A 200 36.36 -13.57 16.17
N GLY A 201 37.62 -13.16 16.40
CA GLY A 201 38.11 -11.81 16.08
C GLY A 201 37.80 -11.37 14.64
N THR A 202 38.14 -12.20 13.65
CA THR A 202 37.91 -11.89 12.23
C THR A 202 36.41 -11.73 11.89
N ALA A 203 35.54 -12.57 12.48
CA ALA A 203 34.10 -12.48 12.24
C ALA A 203 33.51 -11.20 12.87
N MET A 204 34.04 -10.80 14.03
CA MET A 204 33.66 -9.57 14.73
C MET A 204 34.07 -8.32 13.94
N GLU A 205 35.29 -8.30 13.39
CA GLU A 205 35.75 -7.21 12.50
C GLU A 205 34.90 -7.13 11.23
N ALA A 206 34.60 -8.27 10.60
CA ALA A 206 33.73 -8.32 9.43
C ALA A 206 32.33 -7.80 9.75
N LEU A 207 31.77 -8.17 10.91
CA LEU A 207 30.48 -7.69 11.37
C LEU A 207 30.49 -6.18 11.61
N GLU A 208 31.50 -5.65 12.30
CA GLU A 208 31.65 -4.21 12.55
C GLU A 208 31.73 -3.42 11.25
N LYS A 209 32.56 -3.89 10.29
CA LYS A 209 32.68 -3.27 8.97
C LYS A 209 31.35 -3.26 8.23
N THR A 210 30.67 -4.41 8.18
CA THR A 210 29.36 -4.53 7.50
C THR A 210 28.33 -3.61 8.15
N ILE A 211 28.35 -3.46 9.48
CA ILE A 211 27.46 -2.53 10.18
C ILE A 211 27.71 -1.07 9.81
N LYS A 212 28.99 -0.67 9.69
CA LYS A 212 29.34 0.69 9.25
C LYS A 212 28.84 0.95 7.82
N GLU A 213 29.06 0.01 6.92
CA GLU A 213 28.56 0.07 5.54
C GLU A 213 27.02 0.15 5.51
N THR A 214 26.32 -0.65 6.31
CA THR A 214 24.85 -0.61 6.42
C THR A 214 24.36 0.73 6.96
N ASN A 215 25.03 1.32 7.95
CA ASN A 215 24.66 2.65 8.46
C ASN A 215 24.77 3.73 7.38
N GLU A 216 25.85 3.72 6.61
CA GLU A 216 26.05 4.66 5.51
C GLU A 216 24.98 4.49 4.43
N GLU A 217 24.65 3.25 4.09
CA GLU A 217 23.65 2.95 3.08
C GLU A 217 22.23 3.31 3.55
N MET A 218 21.90 3.03 4.82
CA MET A 218 20.64 3.45 5.45
C MET A 218 20.51 4.98 5.40
N PHE A 219 21.59 5.71 5.68
CA PHE A 219 21.60 7.17 5.60
C PHE A 219 21.33 7.67 4.19
N LYS A 220 21.95 7.07 3.15
CA LYS A 220 21.70 7.44 1.75
C LYS A 220 20.25 7.19 1.35
N VAL A 221 19.70 6.02 1.68
CA VAL A 221 18.30 5.69 1.38
C VAL A 221 17.37 6.68 2.07
N HIS A 222 17.60 7.00 3.34
CA HIS A 222 16.83 8.02 4.04
C HIS A 222 16.92 9.39 3.36
N ALA A 223 18.13 9.86 3.02
CA ALA A 223 18.32 11.14 2.35
C ALA A 223 17.58 11.23 1.00
N ASN A 224 17.61 10.15 0.21
CA ASN A 224 16.90 10.07 -1.06
C ASN A 224 15.39 10.09 -0.88
N VAL A 225 14.87 9.30 0.08
CA VAL A 225 13.43 9.29 0.42
C VAL A 225 12.97 10.67 0.90
N GLN A 226 13.73 11.34 1.76
CA GLN A 226 13.41 12.69 2.21
C GLN A 226 13.36 13.67 1.03
N THR A 227 14.35 13.64 0.16
CA THR A 227 14.42 14.52 -1.02
C THR A 227 13.21 14.30 -1.94
N GLU A 228 12.85 13.03 -2.18
CA GLU A 228 11.68 12.70 -3.00
C GLU A 228 10.37 13.17 -2.33
N MET A 229 10.23 12.96 -1.03
CA MET A 229 9.07 13.44 -0.27
C MET A 229 8.94 14.97 -0.34
N GLU A 230 10.04 15.70 -0.18
CA GLU A 230 10.07 17.16 -0.32
C GLU A 230 9.62 17.58 -1.73
N ASN A 231 10.19 16.97 -2.77
CA ASN A 231 9.84 17.26 -4.16
C ASN A 231 8.36 17.01 -4.48
N VAL A 232 7.85 15.85 -4.08
CA VAL A 232 6.47 15.41 -4.34
C VAL A 232 5.49 16.35 -3.62
N VAL A 233 5.75 16.66 -2.35
CA VAL A 233 4.91 17.58 -1.56
C VAL A 233 4.94 19.00 -2.10
N GLU A 234 6.09 19.52 -2.51
CA GLU A 234 6.18 20.87 -3.09
C GLU A 234 5.51 21.01 -4.45
N THR A 235 5.51 19.92 -5.23
CA THR A 235 4.86 19.86 -6.54
C THR A 235 3.34 19.84 -6.39
N GLU A 236 2.82 19.05 -5.47
CA GLU A 236 1.38 18.88 -5.26
C GLU A 236 0.77 19.98 -4.39
N ILE A 237 1.51 20.49 -3.41
CA ILE A 237 1.06 21.51 -2.46
C ILE A 237 1.84 22.80 -2.67
N LYS A 238 1.37 23.64 -3.60
CA LYS A 238 2.00 24.94 -3.96
C LYS A 238 2.32 25.85 -2.77
N GLY A 239 1.54 25.77 -1.69
CA GLY A 239 1.76 26.55 -0.46
C GLY A 239 2.98 26.14 0.35
N LEU A 240 3.50 24.93 0.12
CA LEU A 240 4.67 24.35 0.79
C LEU A 240 5.97 24.45 -0.03
N LYS A 241 5.93 25.04 -1.23
CA LYS A 241 7.11 25.25 -2.07
C LYS A 241 8.22 26.00 -1.30
N ASN A 242 9.44 25.44 -1.30
CA ASN A 242 10.60 25.89 -0.53
C ASN A 242 10.37 25.99 1.00
N LYS A 243 9.36 25.28 1.52
CA LYS A 243 9.00 25.25 2.94
C LYS A 243 8.86 23.82 3.46
N SER A 244 8.98 22.83 2.60
CA SER A 244 8.98 21.43 3.01
C SER A 244 10.34 21.09 3.60
N SER A 245 10.33 20.59 4.84
CA SER A 245 11.53 20.11 5.52
C SER A 245 11.09 18.91 6.35
N PHE A 246 11.27 17.72 5.81
CA PHE A 246 10.86 16.50 6.49
C PHE A 246 12.03 15.96 7.31
N LYS A 247 11.98 16.15 8.63
CA LYS A 247 12.91 15.44 9.52
C LYS A 247 12.37 14.04 9.76
N PHE A 248 13.16 13.00 9.49
CA PHE A 248 12.82 11.66 9.98
C PHE A 248 12.78 11.71 11.51
N LEU A 249 11.58 11.51 12.06
CA LEU A 249 11.34 11.53 13.49
C LEU A 249 11.48 10.12 14.03
N ALA A 250 12.57 9.86 14.77
CA ALA A 250 12.53 8.86 15.82
C ALA A 250 12.13 9.62 17.11
N TYR A 251 11.12 9.14 17.83
CA TYR A 251 10.69 9.74 19.10
C TYR A 251 11.20 8.90 20.26
N ASP A 252 11.67 9.54 21.33
CA ASP A 252 12.00 8.83 22.55
C ASP A 252 10.72 8.45 23.33
N LYS A 253 10.90 7.69 24.42
CA LYS A 253 9.81 7.25 25.32
C LYS A 253 8.99 8.39 25.96
N THR A 254 9.41 9.65 25.79
CA THR A 254 8.71 10.84 26.27
C THR A 254 8.03 11.62 25.13
N GLY A 255 8.14 11.14 23.89
CA GLY A 255 7.61 11.82 22.71
C GLY A 255 8.51 12.97 22.24
N ALA A 256 9.75 13.09 22.74
CA ALA A 256 10.71 14.06 22.26
C ALA A 256 11.47 13.51 21.04
N GLN A 257 11.81 14.39 20.08
CA GLN A 257 12.58 14.01 18.90
C GLN A 257 13.97 13.50 19.32
N LEU A 258 14.26 12.23 19.00
CA LEU A 258 15.61 11.66 19.13
C LEU A 258 16.55 12.48 18.23
N SER A 259 17.61 12.99 18.83
CA SER A 259 18.74 13.52 18.07
C SER A 259 19.31 12.40 17.20
N ALA A 260 19.82 12.74 16.01
CA ALA A 260 20.38 11.79 15.04
C ALA A 260 21.23 10.70 15.71
N PRO A 261 21.19 9.45 15.20
CA PRO A 261 21.85 8.32 15.85
C PRO A 261 23.31 8.65 16.12
N LYS A 262 23.76 8.43 17.36
CA LYS A 262 25.16 8.61 17.76
C LYS A 262 26.03 7.81 16.80
N SER A 263 26.85 8.49 16.02
CA SER A 263 27.93 7.84 15.28
C SER A 263 28.75 7.04 16.28
N LEU A 264 29.00 5.76 15.98
CA LEU A 264 29.94 4.93 16.72
C LEU A 264 31.31 5.63 16.73
N SER A 265 31.62 6.37 17.78
CA SER A 265 32.98 6.81 18.05
C SER A 265 33.72 5.61 18.62
N VAL A 266 34.53 4.96 17.79
CA VAL A 266 35.54 4.02 18.28
C VAL A 266 36.51 4.87 19.10
N SER A 267 36.51 4.67 20.41
CA SER A 267 37.54 5.23 21.27
C SER A 267 38.81 4.43 20.98
N GLU A 268 39.77 5.04 20.31
CA GLU A 268 41.14 4.57 20.38
C GLU A 268 41.62 4.75 21.82
N SER A 269 41.78 3.65 22.54
CA SER A 269 42.53 3.63 23.79
C SER A 269 43.55 2.49 23.72
N VAL A 270 44.77 2.93 23.39
CA VAL A 270 46.14 2.50 23.77
C VAL A 270 46.32 1.04 24.21
#